data_AF-A0AAN8RZP4-F1
#
_entry.id   AF-A0AAN8RZP4-F1
#
_cell.length_a   1.000
_cell.length_b   1.000
_cell.length_c   1.000
_cell.angle_alpha   90.00
_cell.angle_beta   90.00
_cell.angle_gamma   90.00
#
_symmetry.space_group_name_H-M   'P 1'
#
loop_
_entity.id
_entity.type
_entity.pdbx_description
1 polymer ?
#
loop_
_entity_poly.entity_id
_entity_poly.type
_entity_poly.pdbx_seq_one_letter_code
_entity_poly.pdbx_strand_id
1 'polypeptide(L)'
;MLQVLRRSNSISGLNDLLHQKALHTPIVRLCSVSNNVREYAKCYRILEIPNNSDQETVRRAFIELCKKYHPDTSKSSGDCLKFQEIESAYRFLQNKFAAERWNVNEGIGEYGLYYKEKEKTDDPVKPEVFDIKHTAPQHRQYLSYNGIGSGTPSQREKQYVKYRTVVAAGNVHDHHIKKLTAAEENSLLMKDKHEAKKVKTRYGMDRLVEDLIQESMAKGHFDNLKGQGKPLPQTNYNPYVDYTTHKINQIMIENGFVPEWINLQKEIIDETDSIKRVLIQERKKLGPHPLNIYEVQEWKKVVESLQTSVQKLNSKINKFNLVVPMMNKQKIYFNLERESCDILKMEFTEKNVLSRDKMEVKDGASFSDFFSFTN
;
A
#
# COMPACT_ATOMS: atom_id res chain seq x y z
N MET A 1 18.81 -4.70 78.20
CA MET A 1 18.07 -3.46 78.54
C MET A 1 16.73 -3.55 77.81
N LEU A 2 15.63 -3.92 78.48
CA LEU A 2 14.68 -3.01 79.18
C LEU A 2 14.19 -1.92 78.20
N GLN A 3 12.93 -1.71 77.84
CA GLN A 3 11.58 -1.97 78.39
C GLN A 3 10.60 -2.02 77.19
N VAL A 4 9.57 -2.87 77.07
CA VAL A 4 8.41 -3.17 77.94
C VAL A 4 7.25 -2.15 77.81
N LEU A 5 6.10 -2.70 77.36
CA LEU A 5 4.68 -2.29 77.55
C LEU A 5 4.12 -1.16 76.64
N ARG A 6 2.91 -1.30 76.07
CA ARG A 6 1.66 -1.70 76.74
C ARG A 6 0.62 -2.31 75.77
N ARG A 7 0.05 -3.43 76.22
CA ARG A 7 -1.21 -4.06 75.80
C ARG A 7 -2.41 -3.14 76.08
N SER A 8 -3.48 -3.24 75.30
CA SER A 8 -4.78 -3.77 75.76
C SER A 8 -5.87 -3.75 74.69
N ASN A 9 -6.47 -4.93 74.51
CA ASN A 9 -7.74 -5.22 73.85
C ASN A 9 -8.93 -4.49 74.52
N SER A 10 -10.01 -4.19 73.78
CA SER A 10 -11.23 -5.04 73.78
C SER A 10 -12.50 -4.31 73.26
N ILE A 11 -13.19 -4.96 72.32
CA ILE A 11 -14.63 -5.30 72.32
C ILE A 11 -15.63 -4.14 72.52
N SER A 12 -16.46 -3.87 71.50
CA SER A 12 -17.91 -4.11 71.53
C SER A 12 -18.60 -3.49 70.33
N GLY A 13 -19.45 -4.28 69.66
CA GLY A 13 -20.21 -3.87 68.49
C GLY A 13 -21.27 -2.80 68.77
N LEU A 14 -21.58 -2.05 67.72
CA LEU A 14 -22.86 -1.40 67.50
C LEU A 14 -23.26 -1.68 66.06
N ASN A 15 -24.37 -2.40 65.94
CA ASN A 15 -25.12 -2.53 64.71
C ASN A 15 -25.77 -1.19 64.34
N ASP A 16 -26.09 -1.10 63.05
CA ASP A 16 -27.29 -0.49 62.49
C ASP A 16 -27.31 0.96 61.96
N LEU A 17 -27.87 1.01 60.75
CA LEU A 17 -28.47 2.11 60.00
C LEU A 17 -27.56 3.14 59.33
N LEU A 18 -27.24 2.85 58.06
CA LEU A 18 -27.73 3.60 56.89
C LEU A 18 -27.62 2.65 55.68
N HIS A 19 -28.71 2.01 55.23
CA HIS A 19 -29.57 2.53 54.15
C HIS A 19 -28.73 3.30 53.10
N GLN A 20 -28.50 2.85 51.87
CA GLN A 20 -29.30 2.04 50.95
C GLN A 20 -28.38 1.26 50.02
N LYS A 21 -28.81 0.04 49.69
CA LYS A 21 -28.36 -0.70 48.51
C LYS A 21 -28.54 0.21 47.29
N ALA A 22 -27.45 0.70 46.72
CA ALA A 22 -27.45 1.22 45.36
C ALA A 22 -27.68 0.02 44.43
N LEU A 23 -28.96 -0.28 44.20
CA LEU A 23 -29.40 -1.01 43.02
C LEU A 23 -28.86 -0.21 41.84
N HIS A 24 -27.79 -0.70 41.24
CA HIS A 24 -27.36 -0.24 39.93
C HIS A 24 -28.45 -0.68 38.95
N THR A 25 -29.50 0.14 38.84
CA THR A 25 -30.49 0.02 37.79
C THR A 25 -29.73 0.05 36.47
N PRO A 26 -29.81 -0.98 35.62
CA PRO A 26 -29.36 -0.81 34.25
C PRO A 26 -30.22 0.31 33.69
N ILE A 27 -29.61 1.44 33.35
CA ILE A 27 -30.27 2.47 32.57
C ILE A 27 -30.78 1.76 31.32
N VAL A 28 -32.10 1.65 31.27
CA VAL A 28 -32.87 1.10 30.18
C VAL A 28 -32.53 1.90 28.93
N ARG A 29 -31.57 1.42 28.13
CA ARG A 29 -31.54 1.68 26.69
C ARG A 29 -32.46 0.66 26.00
N LEU A 30 -33.71 0.61 26.43
CA LEU A 30 -34.79 0.18 25.54
C LEU A 30 -35.52 1.45 25.11
N CYS A 31 -35.83 1.53 23.81
CA CYS A 31 -36.57 2.60 23.11
C CYS A 31 -35.75 3.66 22.32
N SER A 32 -34.67 3.29 21.62
CA SER A 32 -34.25 4.05 20.42
C SER A 32 -34.70 3.38 19.10
N VAL A 33 -34.85 2.05 19.08
CA VAL A 33 -35.29 1.31 17.89
C VAL A 33 -36.73 1.63 17.50
N SER A 34 -37.61 1.91 18.48
CA SER A 34 -39.03 2.20 18.25
C SER A 34 -39.28 3.55 17.55
N ASN A 35 -38.40 4.54 17.73
CA ASN A 35 -38.56 5.86 17.13
C ASN A 35 -38.29 5.82 15.61
N ASN A 36 -37.23 5.12 15.21
CA ASN A 36 -36.85 4.99 13.80
C ASN A 36 -37.94 4.27 12.97
N VAL A 37 -38.59 3.24 13.51
CA VAL A 37 -39.66 2.51 12.81
C VAL A 37 -40.86 3.41 12.49
N ARG A 38 -41.27 4.27 13.43
CA ARG A 38 -42.36 5.23 13.22
C ARG A 38 -41.99 6.31 12.21
N GLU A 39 -40.73 6.74 12.20
CA GLU A 39 -40.22 7.73 11.25
C GLU A 39 -40.11 7.17 9.83
N TYR A 40 -39.65 5.93 9.65
CA TYR A 40 -39.65 5.27 8.34
C TYR A 40 -41.06 5.13 7.78
N ALA A 41 -42.03 4.74 8.60
CA ALA A 41 -43.44 4.65 8.18
C ALA A 41 -44.01 6.01 7.73
N LYS A 42 -43.56 7.13 8.32
CA LYS A 42 -43.92 8.48 7.85
C LYS A 42 -43.29 8.77 6.48
N CYS A 43 -42.01 8.44 6.28
CA CYS A 43 -41.33 8.66 5.01
C CYS A 43 -41.94 7.85 3.86
N TYR A 44 -42.30 6.58 4.10
CA TYR A 44 -43.01 5.76 3.09
C TYR A 44 -44.38 6.34 2.74
N ARG A 45 -45.11 6.90 3.73
CA ARG A 45 -46.39 7.56 3.50
C ARG A 45 -46.26 8.86 2.70
N ILE A 46 -45.23 9.67 2.96
CA ILE A 46 -44.94 10.90 2.20
C ILE A 46 -44.63 10.59 0.73
N LEU A 47 -43.95 9.48 0.47
CA LEU A 47 -43.63 9.04 -0.89
C LEU A 47 -44.75 8.22 -1.56
N GLU A 48 -45.89 8.00 -0.87
CA GLU A 48 -47.04 7.22 -1.35
C GLU A 48 -46.72 5.74 -1.67
N ILE A 49 -45.85 5.12 -0.87
CA ILE A 49 -45.34 3.75 -1.07
C ILE A 49 -45.67 2.87 0.16
N PRO A 50 -45.86 1.53 0.00
CA PRO A 50 -46.01 0.64 1.16
C PRO A 50 -44.79 0.59 2.09
N ASN A 51 -45.03 0.28 3.37
CA ASN A 51 -44.05 0.43 4.48
C ASN A 51 -42.82 -0.51 4.45
N ASN A 52 -42.61 -1.30 3.40
CA ASN A 52 -41.49 -2.24 3.28
C ASN A 52 -41.00 -2.40 1.84
N SER A 53 -40.92 -1.28 1.12
CA SER A 53 -40.61 -1.27 -0.30
C SER A 53 -39.10 -1.17 -0.59
N ASP A 54 -38.67 -1.83 -1.67
CA ASP A 54 -37.27 -1.92 -2.10
C ASP A 54 -36.67 -0.55 -2.48
N GLN A 55 -35.35 -0.42 -2.39
CA GLN A 55 -34.65 0.83 -2.72
C GLN A 55 -34.99 1.37 -4.13
N GLU A 56 -35.17 0.49 -5.12
CA GLU A 56 -35.51 0.89 -6.48
C GLU A 56 -36.93 1.46 -6.60
N THR A 57 -37.87 0.92 -5.83
CA THR A 57 -39.25 1.43 -5.80
C THR A 57 -39.32 2.81 -5.15
N VAL A 58 -38.56 3.04 -4.07
CA VAL A 58 -38.41 4.34 -3.40
C VAL A 58 -37.80 5.38 -4.35
N ARG A 59 -36.77 4.99 -5.12
CA ARG A 59 -36.14 5.85 -6.12
C ARG A 59 -37.11 6.25 -7.23
N ARG A 60 -37.88 5.31 -7.78
CA ARG A 60 -38.83 5.60 -8.86
C ARG A 60 -39.92 6.56 -8.42
N ALA A 61 -40.54 6.31 -7.26
CA ALA A 61 -41.57 7.19 -6.71
C ALA A 61 -41.06 8.61 -6.42
N PHE A 62 -39.84 8.74 -5.88
CA PHE A 62 -39.21 10.06 -5.71
C PHE A 62 -39.07 10.81 -7.04
N ILE A 63 -38.59 10.15 -8.10
CA ILE A 63 -38.44 10.77 -9.43
C ILE A 63 -39.81 11.21 -9.98
N GLU A 64 -40.85 10.41 -9.79
CA GLU A 64 -42.21 10.75 -10.20
C GLU A 64 -42.78 11.93 -9.43
N LEU A 65 -42.56 12.01 -8.11
CA LEU A 65 -43.02 13.10 -7.27
C LEU A 65 -42.23 14.39 -7.54
N CYS A 66 -40.92 14.32 -7.77
CA CYS A 66 -40.13 15.48 -8.19
C CYS A 66 -40.66 16.05 -9.50
N LYS A 67 -40.97 15.22 -10.51
CA LYS A 67 -41.55 15.69 -11.77
C LYS A 67 -42.92 16.37 -11.60
N LYS A 68 -43.66 16.04 -10.53
CA LYS A 68 -44.98 16.62 -10.22
C LYS A 68 -44.88 17.93 -9.43
N TYR A 69 -43.99 17.99 -8.44
CA TYR A 69 -43.93 19.07 -7.43
C TYR A 69 -42.69 19.98 -7.55
N HIS A 70 -41.83 19.80 -8.55
CA HIS A 70 -40.67 20.68 -8.73
C HIS A 70 -41.13 22.12 -9.05
N PRO A 71 -40.57 23.15 -8.40
CA PRO A 71 -40.99 24.54 -8.55
C PRO A 71 -40.84 25.10 -9.98
N ASP A 72 -39.92 24.52 -10.77
CA ASP A 72 -39.70 24.92 -12.17
C ASP A 72 -40.62 24.20 -13.18
N THR A 73 -41.58 23.38 -12.71
CA THR A 73 -42.53 22.71 -13.62
C THR A 73 -43.63 23.68 -14.01
N SER A 74 -43.91 23.84 -15.31
CA SER A 74 -44.91 24.79 -15.85
C SER A 74 -46.36 24.48 -15.49
N LYS A 75 -46.65 23.37 -14.80
CA LYS A 75 -47.99 23.01 -14.31
C LYS A 75 -48.18 23.61 -12.91
N SER A 76 -49.35 24.19 -12.64
CA SER A 76 -49.73 24.93 -11.42
C SER A 76 -49.80 24.11 -10.11
N SER A 77 -48.99 23.04 -9.99
CA SER A 77 -48.89 22.13 -8.85
C SER A 77 -47.51 22.14 -8.19
N GLY A 78 -46.64 23.09 -8.57
CA GLY A 78 -45.29 23.25 -8.00
C GLY A 78 -45.31 23.84 -6.59
N ASP A 79 -45.48 22.98 -5.58
CA ASP A 79 -45.44 23.36 -4.17
C ASP A 79 -44.02 23.18 -3.60
N CYS A 80 -43.30 24.28 -3.35
CA CYS A 80 -41.95 24.27 -2.79
C CYS A 80 -41.87 23.51 -1.44
N LEU A 81 -42.87 23.70 -0.58
CA LEU A 81 -42.92 23.05 0.74
C LEU A 81 -43.07 21.52 0.64
N LYS A 82 -43.94 21.04 -0.26
CA LYS A 82 -44.11 19.59 -0.48
C LYS A 82 -42.86 18.96 -1.07
N PHE A 83 -42.18 19.67 -1.97
CA PHE A 83 -40.92 19.19 -2.55
C PHE A 83 -39.85 19.00 -1.47
N GLN A 84 -39.73 19.94 -0.53
CA GLN A 84 -38.80 19.82 0.60
C GLN A 84 -39.15 18.62 1.51
N GLU A 85 -40.43 18.37 1.77
CA GLU A 85 -40.89 17.21 2.53
C GLU A 85 -40.51 15.89 1.82
N ILE A 86 -40.73 15.81 0.51
CA ILE A 86 -40.38 14.65 -0.33
C ILE A 86 -38.87 14.39 -0.32
N GLU A 87 -38.05 15.44 -0.44
CA GLU A 87 -36.60 15.33 -0.41
C GLU A 87 -36.09 14.83 0.96
N SER A 88 -36.64 15.38 2.04
CA SER A 88 -36.29 14.98 3.41
C SER A 88 -36.61 13.51 3.67
N ALA A 89 -37.77 13.04 3.20
CA ALA A 89 -38.21 11.65 3.32
C ALA A 89 -37.32 10.69 2.51
N TYR A 90 -36.95 11.07 1.29
CA TYR A 90 -36.06 10.26 0.44
C TYR A 90 -34.65 10.14 1.03
N ARG A 91 -34.04 11.26 1.47
CA ARG A 91 -32.71 11.25 2.10
C ARG A 91 -32.69 10.36 3.35
N PHE A 92 -33.76 10.41 4.16
CA PHE A 92 -33.87 9.58 5.37
C PHE A 92 -33.94 8.08 5.05
N LEU A 93 -34.71 7.68 4.04
CA LEU A 93 -34.75 6.28 3.57
C LEU A 93 -33.43 5.83 2.93
N GLN A 94 -32.73 6.71 2.22
CA GLN A 94 -31.42 6.38 1.65
C GLN A 94 -30.39 6.07 2.75
N ASN A 95 -30.42 6.81 3.86
CA ASN A 95 -29.58 6.54 5.02
C ASN A 95 -29.93 5.21 5.70
N LYS A 96 -31.22 4.84 5.77
CA LYS A 96 -31.65 3.50 6.24
C LYS A 96 -31.01 2.39 5.42
N PHE A 97 -31.13 2.43 4.10
CA PHE A 97 -30.54 1.40 3.23
C PHE A 97 -29.01 1.38 3.30
N ALA A 98 -28.37 2.54 3.51
CA ALA A 98 -26.93 2.60 3.72
C ALA A 98 -26.51 1.95 5.05
N ALA A 99 -27.25 2.21 6.13
CA ALA A 99 -27.03 1.58 7.43
C ALA A 99 -27.28 0.07 7.38
N GLU A 100 -28.34 -0.40 6.71
CA GLU A 100 -28.62 -1.83 6.51
C GLU A 100 -27.50 -2.53 5.73
N ARG A 101 -26.97 -1.90 4.67
CA ARG A 101 -25.81 -2.44 3.93
C ARG A 101 -24.57 -2.57 4.82
N TRP A 102 -24.34 -1.61 5.72
CA TRP A 102 -23.23 -1.67 6.67
C TRP A 102 -23.44 -2.74 7.74
N ASN A 103 -24.67 -2.90 8.23
CA ASN A 103 -25.01 -3.84 9.30
C ASN A 103 -24.93 -5.32 8.86
N VAL A 104 -25.18 -5.60 7.57
CA VAL A 104 -24.99 -6.96 6.99
C VAL A 104 -23.51 -7.37 6.95
N ASN A 105 -22.58 -6.42 7.10
CA ASN A 105 -21.14 -6.67 6.97
C ASN A 105 -20.40 -6.81 8.32
N GLU A 106 -21.10 -6.76 9.46
CA GLU A 106 -20.50 -6.78 10.80
C GLU A 106 -20.40 -8.20 11.42
N GLY A 107 -20.26 -9.24 10.58
CA GLY A 107 -20.22 -10.63 11.04
C GLY A 107 -19.53 -11.65 10.13
N ILE A 108 -18.90 -11.25 9.02
CA ILE A 108 -18.04 -12.11 8.20
C ILE A 108 -16.77 -11.31 7.88
N GLY A 109 -15.68 -11.69 8.53
CA GLY A 109 -14.37 -11.07 8.31
C GLY A 109 -13.88 -11.20 6.87
N GLU A 110 -13.27 -10.10 6.40
CA GLU A 110 -12.15 -9.93 5.46
C GLU A 110 -12.06 -10.69 4.11
N TYR A 111 -12.90 -11.68 3.78
CA TYR A 111 -12.80 -12.43 2.50
C TYR A 111 -14.15 -12.92 1.92
N GLY A 112 -15.23 -12.17 2.10
CA GLY A 112 -16.61 -12.66 1.89
C GLY A 112 -17.38 -12.24 0.63
N LEU A 113 -16.78 -11.88 -0.51
CA LEU A 113 -17.54 -11.60 -1.75
C LEU A 113 -16.76 -12.00 -3.01
N TYR A 114 -16.83 -13.27 -3.44
CA TYR A 114 -16.54 -13.59 -4.86
C TYR A 114 -17.27 -14.78 -5.49
N TYR A 115 -18.16 -15.50 -4.79
CA TYR A 115 -18.93 -16.57 -5.44
C TYR A 115 -20.40 -16.54 -5.02
N LYS A 116 -21.28 -16.14 -5.93
CA LYS A 116 -22.67 -16.57 -5.94
C LYS A 116 -22.71 -17.78 -6.87
N GLU A 117 -22.45 -18.96 -6.31
CA GLU A 117 -22.61 -20.21 -7.06
C GLU A 117 -24.09 -20.34 -7.46
N LYS A 118 -24.31 -20.55 -8.76
CA LYS A 118 -25.60 -21.04 -9.24
C LYS A 118 -25.74 -22.46 -8.71
N GLU A 119 -26.65 -22.67 -7.78
CA GLU A 119 -27.03 -24.00 -7.32
C GLU A 119 -27.46 -24.84 -8.53
N LYS A 120 -26.68 -25.86 -8.84
CA LYS A 120 -27.14 -27.02 -9.60
C LYS A 120 -27.82 -27.95 -8.62
N THR A 121 -29.04 -28.35 -8.96
CA THR A 121 -29.83 -29.37 -8.28
C THR A 121 -29.22 -30.73 -8.54
N ASP A 122 -28.52 -31.32 -7.57
CA ASP A 122 -28.16 -32.74 -7.58
C ASP A 122 -28.35 -33.34 -6.16
N ASP A 123 -28.78 -34.59 -6.15
CA ASP A 123 -29.48 -35.38 -5.12
C ASP A 123 -28.96 -35.38 -3.66
N PRO A 124 -29.84 -35.68 -2.67
CA PRO A 124 -29.49 -35.64 -1.26
C PRO A 124 -28.81 -36.94 -0.82
N VAL A 125 -27.49 -36.98 -0.78
CA VAL A 125 -26.77 -38.02 -0.04
C VAL A 125 -26.63 -37.57 1.42
N LYS A 126 -27.39 -38.21 2.32
CA LYS A 126 -27.24 -38.06 3.78
C LYS A 126 -25.84 -38.51 4.20
N PRO A 127 -25.05 -37.67 4.90
CA PRO A 127 -23.81 -38.14 5.49
C PRO A 127 -24.12 -38.91 6.79
N GLU A 128 -23.69 -40.16 6.86
CA GLU A 128 -23.70 -40.95 8.09
C GLU A 128 -22.74 -40.33 9.11
N VAL A 129 -23.28 -39.89 10.24
CA VAL A 129 -22.51 -39.34 11.35
C VAL A 129 -22.02 -40.50 12.21
N PHE A 130 -20.71 -40.77 12.18
CA PHE A 130 -20.08 -41.66 13.15
C PHE A 130 -19.69 -40.86 14.41
N ASP A 131 -20.33 -41.18 15.53
CA ASP A 131 -20.03 -40.61 16.85
C ASP A 131 -18.73 -41.16 17.41
N ILE A 132 -17.62 -40.49 17.10
CA ILE A 132 -16.31 -40.81 17.66
C ILE A 132 -16.07 -39.90 18.87
N LYS A 133 -16.18 -40.46 20.09
CA LYS A 133 -15.88 -39.76 21.35
C LYS A 133 -14.37 -39.71 21.59
N HIS A 134 -13.66 -38.79 20.95
CA HIS A 134 -12.27 -38.46 21.29
C HIS A 134 -12.16 -36.95 21.51
N THR A 135 -11.31 -36.52 22.46
CA THR A 135 -11.00 -35.11 22.68
C THR A 135 -10.44 -34.53 21.38
N ALA A 136 -11.14 -33.55 20.81
CA ALA A 136 -10.80 -32.97 19.52
C ALA A 136 -9.34 -32.47 19.54
N PRO A 137 -8.47 -32.96 18.63
CA PRO A 137 -7.16 -32.37 18.45
C PRO A 137 -7.36 -30.88 18.16
N GLN A 138 -6.69 -30.00 18.91
CA GLN A 138 -6.70 -28.57 18.60
C GLN A 138 -6.45 -28.40 17.11
N HIS A 139 -7.33 -27.65 16.44
CA HIS A 139 -7.36 -27.47 14.99
C HIS A 139 -6.01 -26.98 14.47
N ARG A 140 -5.10 -27.91 14.18
CA ARG A 140 -4.03 -27.67 13.21
C ARG A 140 -4.71 -27.71 11.86
N GLN A 141 -5.36 -26.61 11.48
CA GLN A 141 -5.67 -26.36 10.09
C GLN A 141 -4.34 -26.17 9.37
N TYR A 142 -3.68 -27.27 9.04
CA TYR A 142 -2.72 -27.23 7.95
C TYR A 142 -3.53 -26.86 6.72
N LEU A 143 -3.02 -25.91 5.94
CA LEU A 143 -3.50 -25.67 4.58
C LEU A 143 -3.54 -27.03 3.88
N SER A 144 -4.75 -27.54 3.63
CA SER A 144 -4.93 -28.81 2.94
C SER A 144 -4.61 -28.55 1.47
N TYR A 145 -3.33 -28.64 1.11
CA TYR A 145 -2.83 -28.43 -0.24
C TYR A 145 -3.29 -29.51 -1.22
N ASN A 146 -4.40 -30.21 -0.93
CA ASN A 146 -4.95 -31.32 -1.72
C ASN A 146 -3.93 -32.45 -1.99
N GLY A 147 -2.89 -32.58 -1.17
CA GLY A 147 -1.79 -33.52 -1.39
C GLY A 147 -0.70 -33.04 -2.36
N ILE A 148 -0.75 -31.78 -2.81
CA ILE A 148 0.24 -31.18 -3.70
C ILE A 148 1.44 -30.69 -2.90
N GLY A 149 2.62 -31.18 -3.28
CA GLY A 149 3.91 -30.72 -2.78
C GLY A 149 4.52 -31.59 -1.69
N SER A 150 5.84 -31.54 -1.58
CA SER A 150 6.64 -32.27 -0.60
C SER A 150 7.58 -31.32 0.14
N GLY A 151 8.03 -31.69 1.34
CA GLY A 151 8.93 -30.88 2.16
C GLY A 151 8.23 -30.09 3.28
N THR A 152 8.86 -29.00 3.71
CA THR A 152 8.39 -28.22 4.87
C THR A 152 7.06 -27.50 4.59
N PRO A 153 6.28 -27.10 5.61
CA PRO A 153 5.00 -26.43 5.42
C PRO A 153 5.06 -25.18 4.51
N SER A 154 6.11 -24.36 4.62
CA SER A 154 6.32 -23.17 3.78
C SER A 154 6.72 -23.53 2.34
N GLN A 155 7.48 -24.62 2.14
CA GLN A 155 7.80 -25.09 0.79
C GLN A 155 6.55 -25.60 0.07
N ARG A 156 5.68 -26.35 0.76
CA ARG A 156 4.40 -26.80 0.23
C ARG A 156 3.44 -25.65 -0.06
N GLU A 157 3.45 -24.60 0.77
CA GLU A 157 2.70 -23.36 0.51
C GLU A 157 3.09 -22.74 -0.82
N LYS A 158 4.39 -22.53 -1.04
CA LYS A 158 4.91 -21.96 -2.29
C LYS A 158 4.56 -22.83 -3.49
N GLN A 159 4.64 -24.15 -3.34
CA GLN A 159 4.28 -25.09 -4.41
C GLN A 159 2.77 -25.08 -4.70
N TYR A 160 1.93 -25.03 -3.67
CA TYR A 160 0.48 -24.96 -3.84
C TYR A 160 0.03 -23.64 -4.45
N VAL A 161 0.65 -22.52 -4.05
CA VAL A 161 0.43 -21.21 -4.69
C VAL A 161 0.78 -21.28 -6.17
N LYS A 162 1.93 -21.88 -6.54
CA LYS A 162 2.30 -22.10 -7.95
C LYS A 162 1.29 -22.96 -8.70
N TYR A 163 0.86 -24.08 -8.10
CA TYR A 163 -0.15 -24.96 -8.68
C TYR A 163 -1.48 -24.23 -8.92
N ARG A 164 -1.95 -23.44 -7.94
CA ARG A 164 -3.16 -22.62 -8.09
C ARG A 164 -3.05 -21.62 -9.23
N THR A 165 -1.90 -20.97 -9.39
CA THR A 165 -1.67 -20.04 -10.51
C THR A 165 -1.75 -20.75 -11.85
N VAL A 166 -1.15 -21.95 -11.98
CA VAL A 166 -1.21 -22.76 -13.21
C VAL A 166 -2.65 -23.18 -13.53
N VAL A 167 -3.40 -23.67 -12.52
CA VAL A 167 -4.81 -24.06 -12.69
C VAL A 167 -5.67 -22.87 -13.07
N ALA A 168 -5.47 -21.71 -12.45
CA ALA A 168 -6.18 -20.48 -12.80
C ALA A 168 -5.89 -20.05 -14.24
N ALA A 169 -4.64 -20.15 -14.69
CA ALA A 169 -4.27 -19.85 -16.08
C ALA A 169 -4.94 -20.82 -17.08
N GLY A 170 -4.99 -22.11 -16.76
CA GLY A 170 -5.73 -23.11 -17.55
C GLY A 170 -7.23 -22.78 -17.63
N ASN A 171 -7.86 -22.45 -16.50
CA ASN A 171 -9.28 -22.10 -16.48
C ASN A 171 -9.61 -20.83 -17.29
N VAL A 172 -8.73 -19.82 -17.25
CA VAL A 172 -8.88 -18.60 -18.07
C VAL A 172 -8.71 -18.92 -19.55
N HIS A 173 -7.74 -19.77 -19.90
CA HIS A 173 -7.54 -20.24 -21.27
C HIS A 173 -8.75 -21.02 -21.79
N ASP A 174 -9.27 -21.96 -21.01
CA ASP A 174 -10.48 -22.72 -21.36
C ASP A 174 -11.71 -21.82 -21.49
N HIS A 175 -11.83 -20.80 -20.64
CA HIS A 175 -12.88 -19.80 -20.76
C HIS A 175 -12.72 -18.97 -22.03
N HIS A 176 -11.48 -18.60 -22.41
CA HIS A 176 -11.21 -17.91 -23.67
C HIS A 176 -11.51 -18.79 -24.87
N ILE A 177 -11.15 -20.07 -24.86
CA ILE A 177 -11.51 -21.03 -25.92
C ILE A 177 -13.03 -21.13 -26.02
N LYS A 178 -13.73 -21.39 -24.91
CA LYS A 178 -15.21 -21.46 -24.88
C LYS A 178 -15.87 -20.18 -25.38
N LYS A 179 -15.28 -19.03 -25.07
CA LYS A 179 -15.75 -17.72 -25.55
C LYS A 179 -15.49 -17.54 -27.05
N LEU A 180 -14.35 -18.01 -27.56
CA LEU A 180 -14.04 -17.98 -28.99
C LEU A 180 -14.97 -18.92 -29.76
N THR A 181 -15.19 -20.14 -29.28
CA THR A 181 -16.12 -21.09 -29.91
C THR A 181 -17.56 -20.57 -29.86
N ALA A 182 -18.00 -19.99 -28.73
CA ALA A 182 -19.32 -19.34 -28.65
C ALA A 182 -19.41 -18.07 -29.51
N ALA A 183 -18.31 -17.34 -29.69
CA ALA A 183 -18.24 -16.20 -30.60
C ALA A 183 -18.27 -16.66 -32.06
N GLU A 184 -17.75 -17.83 -32.39
CA GLU A 184 -17.78 -18.43 -33.72
C GLU A 184 -19.18 -18.95 -34.09
N GLU A 185 -19.89 -19.55 -33.12
CA GLU A 185 -21.33 -19.86 -33.24
C GLU A 185 -22.19 -18.59 -33.38
N ASN A 186 -21.82 -17.49 -32.71
CA ASN A 186 -22.45 -16.17 -32.88
C ASN A 186 -21.88 -15.35 -34.05
N SER A 187 -20.82 -15.82 -34.74
CA SER A 187 -20.12 -15.09 -35.82
C SER A 187 -20.88 -15.10 -37.14
N LEU A 188 -21.85 -16.02 -37.29
CA LEU A 188 -22.88 -15.93 -38.34
C LEU A 188 -23.76 -14.67 -38.21
N LEU A 189 -23.61 -13.89 -37.13
CA LEU A 189 -24.29 -12.61 -36.88
C LEU A 189 -23.32 -11.41 -36.87
N MET A 190 -22.27 -11.41 -37.70
CA MET A 190 -21.72 -10.28 -38.48
C MET A 190 -21.84 -8.81 -37.93
N LYS A 191 -21.62 -8.49 -36.64
CA LYS A 191 -21.63 -7.06 -36.20
C LYS A 191 -20.58 -6.57 -35.18
N ASP A 192 -19.79 -7.40 -34.50
CA ASP A 192 -19.10 -6.92 -33.28
C ASP A 192 -17.59 -6.62 -33.38
N LYS A 193 -17.07 -6.29 -34.58
CA LYS A 193 -15.67 -5.82 -34.70
C LYS A 193 -15.45 -4.42 -34.08
N HIS A 194 -16.53 -3.66 -33.86
CA HIS A 194 -16.49 -2.31 -33.28
C HIS A 194 -16.64 -2.30 -31.75
N GLU A 195 -17.29 -3.29 -31.15
CA GLU A 195 -17.52 -3.35 -29.70
C GLU A 195 -16.31 -3.90 -28.92
N ALA A 196 -15.52 -4.81 -29.52
CA ALA A 196 -14.24 -5.26 -28.95
C ALA A 196 -13.23 -4.10 -28.76
N LYS A 197 -13.37 -3.02 -29.54
CA LYS A 197 -12.57 -1.79 -29.39
C LYS A 197 -13.07 -0.86 -28.27
N LYS A 198 -14.25 -1.09 -27.67
CA LYS A 198 -14.87 -0.23 -26.63
C LYS A 198 -14.69 -0.73 -25.19
N VAL A 199 -14.24 -1.97 -24.95
CA VAL A 199 -13.80 -2.45 -23.61
C VAL A 199 -12.48 -1.78 -23.16
N LYS A 200 -11.99 -0.87 -24.01
CA LYS A 200 -10.84 0.01 -23.94
C LYS A 200 -11.09 1.16 -22.96
N THR A 201 -10.89 0.95 -21.66
CA THR A 201 -10.47 2.01 -20.71
C THR A 201 -10.26 1.43 -19.31
N ARG A 202 -9.02 1.06 -18.99
CA ARG A 202 -8.48 1.05 -17.61
C ARG A 202 -6.96 0.86 -17.57
N TYR A 203 -6.35 0.23 -18.57
CA TYR A 203 -4.90 0.03 -18.67
C TYR A 203 -4.38 0.44 -20.06
N GLY A 204 -4.30 1.76 -20.29
CA GLY A 204 -3.99 2.31 -21.61
C GLY A 204 -2.57 1.99 -22.09
N MET A 205 -1.60 2.03 -21.18
CA MET A 205 -0.18 1.84 -21.51
C MET A 205 0.16 0.36 -21.73
N ASP A 206 -0.28 -0.53 -20.83
CA ASP A 206 -0.04 -1.98 -20.96
C ASP A 206 -0.64 -2.54 -22.26
N ARG A 207 -1.80 -2.03 -22.68
CA ARG A 207 -2.42 -2.42 -23.95
C ARG A 207 -1.67 -1.89 -25.17
N LEU A 208 -1.17 -0.65 -25.10
CA LEU A 208 -0.40 -0.06 -26.20
C LEU A 208 0.91 -0.82 -26.39
N VAL A 209 1.55 -1.20 -25.29
CA VAL A 209 2.75 -2.05 -25.28
C VAL A 209 2.43 -3.42 -25.89
N GLU A 210 1.35 -4.07 -25.46
CA GLU A 210 0.94 -5.39 -26.00
C GLU A 210 0.61 -5.31 -27.50
N ASP A 211 -0.16 -4.32 -27.94
CA ASP A 211 -0.50 -4.12 -29.35
C ASP A 211 0.78 -3.88 -30.18
N LEU A 212 1.76 -3.14 -29.66
CA LEU A 212 3.05 -2.88 -30.31
C LEU A 212 3.93 -4.14 -30.37
N ILE A 213 3.93 -4.96 -29.32
CA ILE A 213 4.65 -6.25 -29.28
C ILE A 213 4.05 -7.18 -30.34
N GLN A 214 2.73 -7.32 -30.38
CA GLN A 214 2.03 -8.18 -31.35
C GLN A 214 2.24 -7.71 -32.79
N GLU A 215 2.19 -6.40 -33.04
CA GLU A 215 2.50 -5.83 -34.35
C GLU A 215 3.97 -6.11 -34.75
N SER A 216 4.89 -6.01 -33.80
CA SER A 216 6.31 -6.27 -34.04
C SER A 216 6.61 -7.74 -34.29
N MET A 217 5.90 -8.65 -33.62
CA MET A 217 5.94 -10.09 -33.88
C MET A 217 5.39 -10.42 -35.27
N ALA A 218 4.25 -9.85 -35.65
CA ALA A 218 3.65 -10.07 -36.96
C ALA A 218 4.53 -9.56 -38.11
N LYS A 219 5.30 -8.49 -37.88
CA LYS A 219 6.29 -7.95 -38.82
C LYS A 219 7.59 -8.75 -38.88
N GLY A 220 7.78 -9.74 -38.01
CA GLY A 220 9.03 -10.51 -37.94
C GLY A 220 10.22 -9.72 -37.40
N HIS A 221 10.00 -8.63 -36.65
CA HIS A 221 11.11 -7.86 -36.06
C HIS A 221 11.92 -8.64 -35.01
N PHE A 222 11.38 -9.74 -34.52
CA PHE A 222 12.04 -10.64 -33.58
C PHE A 222 12.80 -11.80 -34.28
N ASP A 223 12.67 -11.93 -35.60
CA ASP A 223 13.38 -12.94 -36.36
C ASP A 223 14.80 -12.44 -36.69
N ASN A 224 15.83 -13.26 -36.45
CA ASN A 224 17.25 -12.97 -36.69
C ASN A 224 17.88 -11.90 -35.77
N LEU A 225 17.40 -11.78 -34.53
CA LEU A 225 18.06 -10.98 -33.51
C LEU A 225 19.48 -11.50 -33.23
N LYS A 226 20.42 -10.57 -33.02
CA LYS A 226 21.80 -10.90 -32.66
C LYS A 226 21.81 -11.67 -31.33
N GLY A 227 22.16 -12.97 -31.39
CA GLY A 227 22.18 -13.84 -30.20
C GLY A 227 20.95 -14.71 -30.01
N GLN A 228 20.00 -14.75 -30.97
CA GLN A 228 18.89 -15.69 -30.97
C GLN A 228 19.39 -17.14 -30.83
N GLY A 229 18.80 -17.89 -29.89
CA GLY A 229 19.17 -19.28 -29.59
C GLY A 229 20.49 -19.48 -28.81
N LYS A 230 21.24 -18.42 -28.52
CA LYS A 230 22.44 -18.49 -27.67
C LYS A 230 22.03 -18.28 -26.20
N PRO A 231 22.74 -18.91 -25.24
CA PRO A 231 22.50 -18.63 -23.82
C PRO A 231 22.73 -17.15 -23.55
N LEU A 232 21.91 -16.58 -22.65
CA LEU A 232 22.09 -15.19 -22.20
C LEU A 232 23.50 -15.04 -21.62
N PRO A 233 24.20 -13.92 -21.91
CA PRO A 233 25.49 -13.67 -21.28
C PRO A 233 25.31 -13.64 -19.76
N GLN A 234 26.27 -14.21 -19.02
CA GLN A 234 26.25 -14.11 -17.56
C GLN A 234 26.45 -12.65 -17.18
N THR A 235 25.35 -11.97 -16.88
CA THR A 235 25.38 -10.62 -16.33
C THR A 235 25.83 -10.69 -14.87
N ASN A 236 26.32 -9.57 -14.35
CA ASN A 236 26.62 -9.40 -12.93
C ASN A 236 25.29 -9.44 -12.16
N TYR A 237 24.81 -10.66 -11.88
CA TYR A 237 23.57 -10.93 -11.20
C TYR A 237 23.81 -10.80 -9.70
N ASN A 238 23.14 -9.84 -9.06
CA ASN A 238 23.13 -9.73 -7.62
C ASN A 238 22.20 -10.83 -7.06
N PRO A 239 22.70 -11.84 -6.32
CA PRO A 239 21.88 -12.95 -5.83
C PRO A 239 20.78 -12.53 -4.84
N TYR A 240 20.88 -11.33 -4.26
CA TYR A 240 19.95 -10.81 -3.27
C TYR A 240 18.77 -10.04 -3.88
N VAL A 241 18.79 -9.76 -5.19
CA VAL A 241 17.72 -9.06 -5.91
C VAL A 241 16.94 -10.06 -6.75
N ASP A 242 15.61 -9.98 -6.74
CA ASP A 242 14.79 -10.83 -7.61
C ASP A 242 15.12 -10.58 -9.09
N TYR A 243 15.05 -11.64 -9.90
CA TYR A 243 15.36 -11.60 -11.32
C TYR A 243 14.58 -10.51 -12.06
N THR A 244 13.28 -10.35 -11.73
CA THR A 244 12.44 -9.35 -12.39
C THR A 244 12.93 -7.92 -12.09
N THR A 245 13.24 -7.63 -10.83
CA THR A 245 13.74 -6.32 -10.37
C THR A 245 15.11 -6.01 -10.97
N HIS A 246 16.04 -6.97 -10.94
CA HIS A 246 17.36 -6.82 -11.56
C HIS A 246 17.24 -6.49 -13.04
N LYS A 247 16.35 -7.20 -13.76
CA LYS A 247 16.14 -6.97 -15.19
C LYS A 247 15.51 -5.62 -15.48
N ILE A 248 14.54 -5.18 -14.68
CA ILE A 248 13.94 -3.85 -14.79
C ILE A 248 15.02 -2.78 -14.61
N ASN A 249 15.85 -2.87 -13.57
CA ASN A 249 16.92 -1.92 -13.32
C ASN A 249 17.94 -1.92 -14.47
N GLN A 250 18.29 -3.10 -14.99
CA GLN A 250 19.16 -3.24 -16.16
C GLN A 250 18.59 -2.52 -17.38
N ILE A 251 17.32 -2.74 -17.71
CA ILE A 251 16.64 -2.09 -18.84
C ILE A 251 16.61 -0.57 -18.63
N MET A 252 16.39 -0.12 -17.39
CA MET A 252 16.39 1.29 -17.03
C MET A 252 17.74 1.94 -17.35
N ILE A 253 18.83 1.28 -16.94
CA ILE A 253 20.22 1.69 -17.22
C ILE A 253 20.51 1.77 -18.71
N GLU A 254 20.18 0.70 -19.43
CA GLU A 254 20.45 0.56 -20.86
C GLU A 254 19.75 1.67 -21.66
N ASN A 255 18.57 2.09 -21.20
CA ASN A 255 17.82 3.21 -21.79
C ASN A 255 18.23 4.59 -21.24
N GLY A 256 19.21 4.66 -20.35
CA GLY A 256 19.65 5.91 -19.73
C GLY A 256 18.62 6.56 -18.80
N PHE A 257 17.60 5.81 -18.36
CA PHE A 257 16.62 6.29 -17.40
C PHE A 257 17.10 6.03 -15.97
N VAL A 258 17.11 7.07 -15.14
CA VAL A 258 17.59 7.00 -13.77
C VAL A 258 16.65 7.81 -12.88
N PRO A 259 16.03 7.22 -11.84
CA PRO A 259 15.16 7.92 -10.91
C PRO A 259 15.81 9.16 -10.29
N GLU A 260 15.01 10.18 -10.01
CA GLU A 260 15.49 11.50 -9.60
C GLU A 260 16.36 11.47 -8.33
N TRP A 261 15.95 10.69 -7.31
CA TRP A 261 16.70 10.57 -6.06
C TRP A 261 18.11 10.00 -6.25
N ILE A 262 18.33 9.22 -7.31
CA ILE A 262 19.63 8.64 -7.65
C ILE A 262 20.58 9.71 -8.16
N ASN A 263 20.08 10.55 -9.06
CA ASN A 263 20.84 11.69 -9.56
C ASN A 263 21.16 12.65 -8.41
N LEU A 264 20.18 12.94 -7.54
CA LEU A 264 20.40 13.75 -6.34
C LEU A 264 21.44 13.13 -5.41
N GLN A 265 21.42 11.81 -5.21
CA GLN A 265 22.42 11.13 -4.39
C GLN A 265 23.82 11.29 -4.95
N LYS A 266 23.99 11.09 -6.27
CA LYS A 266 25.27 11.26 -6.95
C LYS A 266 25.78 12.69 -6.82
N GLU A 267 24.92 13.68 -7.08
CA GLU A 267 25.26 15.10 -6.90
C GLU A 267 25.69 15.42 -5.47
N ILE A 268 24.98 14.89 -4.45
CA ILE A 268 25.33 15.09 -3.04
C ILE A 268 26.72 14.52 -2.73
N ILE A 269 27.07 13.35 -3.28
CA ILE A 269 28.39 12.74 -3.10
C ILE A 269 29.46 13.62 -3.77
N ASP A 270 29.27 13.96 -5.04
CA ASP A 270 30.21 14.78 -5.82
C ASP A 270 30.47 16.15 -5.15
N GLU A 271 29.41 16.80 -4.65
CA GLU A 271 29.50 18.07 -3.92
C GLU A 271 30.21 17.91 -2.57
N THR A 272 29.88 16.86 -1.81
CA THR A 272 30.55 16.55 -0.54
C THR A 272 32.07 16.37 -0.77
N ASP A 273 32.44 15.63 -1.81
CA ASP A 273 33.84 15.39 -2.15
C ASP A 273 34.53 16.65 -2.67
N SER A 274 33.82 17.52 -3.38
CA SER A 274 34.35 18.84 -3.79
C SER A 274 34.70 19.72 -2.57
N ILE A 275 33.79 19.78 -1.57
CA ILE A 275 34.00 20.56 -0.34
C ILE A 275 35.16 19.99 0.46
N LYS A 276 35.22 18.65 0.60
CA LYS A 276 36.32 17.97 1.29
C LYS A 276 37.66 18.19 0.58
N ARG A 277 37.69 18.14 -0.75
CA ARG A 277 38.91 18.42 -1.53
C ARG A 277 39.43 19.84 -1.29
N VAL A 278 38.55 20.84 -1.31
CA VAL A 278 38.93 22.23 -1.01
C VAL A 278 39.50 22.36 0.40
N LEU A 279 38.81 21.81 1.41
CA LEU A 279 39.30 21.83 2.80
C LEU A 279 40.68 21.15 2.94
N ILE A 280 40.90 20.02 2.27
CA ILE A 280 42.19 19.34 2.26
C ILE A 280 43.27 20.17 1.57
N GLN A 281 42.95 20.83 0.45
CA GLN A 281 43.89 21.69 -0.28
C GLN A 281 44.33 22.88 0.57
N GLU A 282 43.39 23.57 1.22
CA GLU A 282 43.73 24.68 2.11
C GLU A 282 44.49 24.19 3.34
N ARG A 283 44.15 23.02 3.88
CA ARG A 283 44.86 22.43 5.02
C ARG A 283 46.32 22.11 4.71
N LYS A 284 46.63 21.69 3.48
CA LYS A 284 48.00 21.42 3.00
C LYS A 284 48.89 22.67 2.95
N LYS A 285 48.30 23.86 2.79
CA LYS A 285 49.05 25.12 2.79
C LYS A 285 49.45 25.56 4.20
N LEU A 286 48.73 25.09 5.22
CA LEU A 286 48.94 25.45 6.61
C LEU A 286 50.03 24.60 7.27
N GLY A 287 50.71 25.16 8.28
CA GLY A 287 51.76 24.49 9.03
C GLY A 287 51.31 23.29 9.89
N PRO A 288 52.25 22.71 10.69
CA PRO A 288 51.93 21.66 11.64
C PRO A 288 50.92 22.15 12.69
N HIS A 289 50.08 21.24 13.18
CA HIS A 289 49.16 21.55 14.28
C HIS A 289 49.97 21.63 15.60
N PRO A 290 49.73 22.59 16.51
CA PRO A 290 48.73 23.66 16.52
C PRO A 290 49.07 24.84 15.59
N LEU A 291 48.04 25.36 14.92
CA LEU A 291 48.17 26.46 13.96
C LEU A 291 48.51 27.79 14.64
N ASN A 292 49.23 28.64 13.91
CA ASN A 292 49.47 30.02 14.32
C ASN A 292 48.15 30.82 14.32
N ILE A 293 48.05 31.87 15.14
CA ILE A 293 46.85 32.72 15.27
C ILE A 293 46.42 33.28 13.91
N TYR A 294 47.38 33.65 13.05
CA TYR A 294 47.13 34.10 11.68
C TYR A 294 46.54 32.98 10.79
N GLU A 295 47.14 31.78 10.83
CA GLU A 295 46.66 30.60 10.10
C GLU A 295 45.27 30.16 10.54
N VAL A 296 44.94 30.30 11.83
CA VAL A 296 43.59 30.04 12.37
C VAL A 296 42.58 31.03 11.79
N GLN A 297 42.94 32.31 11.66
CA GLN A 297 42.06 33.30 11.04
C GLN A 297 41.86 33.03 9.55
N GLU A 298 42.91 32.63 8.84
CA GLU A 298 42.83 32.24 7.42
C GLU A 298 41.94 31.00 7.24
N TRP A 299 42.11 29.98 8.06
CA TRP A 299 41.25 28.79 8.06
C TRP A 299 39.78 29.13 8.34
N LYS A 300 39.51 30.01 9.31
CA LYS A 300 38.14 30.48 9.59
C LYS A 300 37.49 31.16 8.39
N LYS A 301 38.24 32.01 7.66
CA LYS A 301 37.74 32.66 6.44
C LYS A 301 37.41 31.65 5.34
N VAL A 302 38.25 30.62 5.17
CA VAL A 302 37.99 29.53 4.22
C VAL A 302 36.71 28.79 4.59
N VAL A 303 36.54 28.42 5.87
CA VAL A 303 35.34 27.74 6.36
C VAL A 303 34.09 28.61 6.15
N GLU A 304 34.16 29.90 6.44
CA GLU A 304 33.06 30.85 6.22
C GLU A 304 32.68 30.95 4.74
N SER A 305 33.67 30.96 3.83
CA SER A 305 33.40 30.99 2.38
C SER A 305 32.64 29.75 1.88
N LEU A 306 32.87 28.58 2.49
CA LEU A 306 32.22 27.32 2.11
C LEU A 306 30.81 27.17 2.70
N GLN A 307 30.44 28.01 3.66
CA GLN A 307 29.14 27.92 4.34
C GLN A 307 27.96 28.01 3.35
N THR A 308 28.05 28.89 2.35
CA THR A 308 27.01 29.05 1.31
C THR A 308 26.84 27.78 0.48
N SER A 309 27.94 27.10 0.13
CA SER A 309 27.91 25.83 -0.61
C SER A 309 27.31 24.72 0.23
N VAL A 310 27.64 24.66 1.53
CA VAL A 310 27.06 23.70 2.47
C VAL A 310 25.55 23.92 2.66
N GLN A 311 25.07 25.16 2.68
CA GLN A 311 23.63 25.44 2.74
C GLN A 311 22.89 24.90 1.51
N LYS A 312 23.48 25.06 0.31
CA LYS A 312 22.93 24.47 -0.93
C LYS A 312 22.94 22.95 -0.88
N LEU A 313 24.04 22.34 -0.44
CA LEU A 313 24.15 20.90 -0.25
C LEU A 313 23.10 20.36 0.73
N ASN A 314 22.92 21.02 1.88
CA ASN A 314 21.90 20.65 2.87
C ASN A 314 20.48 20.81 2.33
N SER A 315 20.23 21.78 1.44
CA SER A 315 18.96 21.91 0.74
C SER A 315 18.72 20.75 -0.24
N LYS A 316 19.77 20.27 -0.94
CA LYS A 316 19.70 19.07 -1.76
C LYS A 316 19.47 17.81 -0.93
N ILE A 317 20.12 17.69 0.22
CA ILE A 317 19.91 16.59 1.18
C ILE A 317 18.45 16.57 1.64
N ASN A 318 17.85 17.72 1.91
CA ASN A 318 16.41 17.80 2.21
C ASN A 318 15.53 17.29 1.07
N LYS A 319 15.79 17.75 -0.16
CA LYS A 319 15.06 17.27 -1.33
C LYS A 319 15.22 15.75 -1.49
N PHE A 320 16.42 15.23 -1.32
CA PHE A 320 16.72 13.80 -1.36
C PHE A 320 15.92 13.04 -0.29
N ASN A 321 15.95 13.48 0.97
CA ASN A 321 15.24 12.82 2.07
C ASN A 321 13.71 12.77 1.86
N LEU A 322 13.14 13.72 1.11
CA LEU A 322 11.72 13.75 0.74
C LEU A 322 11.36 12.78 -0.40
N VAL A 323 12.28 12.55 -1.35
CA VAL A 323 12.01 11.76 -2.57
C VAL A 323 12.42 10.29 -2.40
N VAL A 324 13.36 10.00 -1.50
CA VAL A 324 13.90 8.65 -1.32
C VAL A 324 12.82 7.68 -0.83
N PRO A 325 12.60 6.55 -1.53
CA PRO A 325 11.56 5.58 -1.16
C PRO A 325 11.79 4.85 0.16
N MET A 326 13.04 4.82 0.66
CA MET A 326 13.42 4.02 1.84
C MET A 326 13.98 4.90 2.97
N MET A 327 13.39 4.81 4.16
CA MET A 327 13.78 5.62 5.32
C MET A 327 15.25 5.42 5.74
N ASN A 328 15.76 4.18 5.63
CA ASN A 328 17.16 3.82 5.95
C ASN A 328 18.20 4.45 5.01
N LYS A 329 17.80 4.93 3.83
CA LYS A 329 18.69 5.56 2.85
C LYS A 329 18.72 7.09 2.98
N GLN A 330 17.95 7.68 3.90
CA GLN A 330 18.00 9.11 4.18
C GLN A 330 19.38 9.54 4.69
N LYS A 331 19.75 10.79 4.40
CA LYS A 331 21.04 11.39 4.74
C LYS A 331 20.90 12.43 5.84
N ILE A 332 21.92 12.51 6.69
CA ILE A 332 22.07 13.56 7.69
C ILE A 332 22.69 14.78 7.02
N TYR A 333 22.41 15.96 7.55
CA TYR A 333 23.05 17.19 7.11
C TYR A 333 24.56 17.15 7.21
N PHE A 334 25.19 17.80 6.24
CA PHE A 334 26.63 18.02 6.23
C PHE A 334 26.99 19.08 7.25
N ASN A 335 27.73 18.69 8.29
CA ASN A 335 28.22 19.59 9.32
C ASN A 335 29.66 20.03 9.00
N LEU A 336 29.79 21.29 8.58
CA LEU A 336 31.07 21.87 8.17
C LEU A 336 32.06 22.02 9.32
N GLU A 337 31.60 22.37 10.51
CA GLU A 337 32.46 22.56 11.69
C GLU A 337 33.11 21.23 12.10
N ARG A 338 32.30 20.17 12.14
CA ARG A 338 32.80 18.83 12.47
C ARG A 338 33.83 18.36 11.44
N GLU A 339 33.49 18.42 10.16
CA GLU A 339 34.38 17.94 9.08
C GLU A 339 35.67 18.77 9.00
N SER A 340 35.59 20.10 9.20
CA SER A 340 36.78 20.95 9.23
C SER A 340 37.67 20.65 10.43
N CYS A 341 37.11 20.44 11.63
CA CYS A 341 37.87 20.00 12.80
C CYS A 341 38.53 18.62 12.61
N ASP A 342 37.81 17.68 11.99
CA ASP A 342 38.34 16.35 11.73
C ASP A 342 39.50 16.42 10.72
N ILE A 343 39.40 17.24 9.67
CA ILE A 343 40.48 17.48 8.71
C ILE A 343 41.67 18.22 9.34
N LEU A 344 41.44 19.15 10.28
CA LEU A 344 42.53 19.82 11.00
C LEU A 344 43.38 18.85 11.83
N LYS A 345 42.72 17.87 12.48
CA LYS A 345 43.35 16.83 13.29
C LYS A 345 44.04 15.76 12.46
N MET A 346 43.71 15.63 11.17
CA MET A 346 44.43 14.72 10.28
C MET A 346 45.87 15.21 10.11
N GLU A 347 46.83 14.44 10.63
CA GLU A 347 48.24 14.63 10.32
C GLU A 347 48.52 14.11 8.91
N PHE A 348 48.93 15.02 8.02
CA PHE A 348 49.41 14.67 6.69
C PHE A 348 50.86 14.18 6.78
N THR A 349 51.07 12.96 7.27
CA THR A 349 52.36 12.27 7.05
C THR A 349 52.46 11.90 5.58
N GLU A 350 53.60 12.14 4.92
CA GLU A 350 53.84 11.89 3.48
C GLU A 350 53.42 10.47 3.01
N LYS A 351 53.41 9.49 3.91
CA LYS A 351 52.96 8.12 3.65
C LYS A 351 51.45 7.97 3.39
N ASN A 352 50.61 8.89 3.90
CA ASN A 352 49.14 8.82 3.76
C ASN A 352 48.61 9.37 2.42
N VAL A 353 49.43 10.12 1.69
CA VAL A 353 49.05 10.69 0.38
C VAL A 353 49.02 9.60 -0.70
N LEU A 354 49.96 8.65 -0.68
CA LEU A 354 50.07 7.55 -1.64
C LEU A 354 49.01 6.44 -1.47
N SER A 355 48.44 6.29 -0.29
CA SER A 355 47.35 5.33 -0.02
C SER A 355 45.98 5.81 -0.47
N ARG A 356 45.80 7.12 -0.70
CA ARG A 356 44.51 7.70 -1.07
C ARG A 356 44.29 7.73 -2.59
N ASP A 357 45.33 7.97 -3.37
CA ASP A 357 45.28 7.79 -4.84
C ASP A 357 44.99 6.32 -5.25
N LYS A 358 45.25 5.36 -4.34
CA LYS A 358 44.89 3.94 -4.52
C LYS A 358 43.46 3.59 -4.07
N MET A 359 42.77 4.46 -3.33
CA MET A 359 41.36 4.28 -2.97
C MET A 359 40.41 4.92 -4.00
N GLU A 360 40.89 5.83 -4.86
CA GLU A 360 40.12 6.45 -5.95
C GLU A 360 39.85 5.52 -7.15
N VAL A 361 40.21 4.23 -7.10
CA VAL A 361 39.93 3.24 -8.17
C VAL A 361 39.03 2.09 -7.69
N LYS A 362 38.26 2.30 -6.62
CA LYS A 362 37.09 1.45 -6.32
C LYS A 362 35.78 2.14 -6.71
N ASP A 363 35.77 2.80 -7.86
CA ASP A 363 34.55 3.12 -8.62
C ASP A 363 33.97 1.84 -9.26
N GLY A 364 33.68 0.88 -8.39
CA GLY A 364 33.13 -0.42 -8.72
C GLY A 364 31.95 -0.77 -7.82
N ALA A 365 31.34 0.22 -7.16
CA ALA A 365 29.93 0.09 -6.81
C ALA A 365 29.18 0.11 -8.14
N SER A 366 29.04 -1.07 -8.72
CA SER A 366 28.28 -1.30 -9.94
C SER A 366 26.97 -0.53 -9.81
N PHE A 367 26.56 0.18 -10.86
CA PHE A 367 25.25 0.81 -10.93
C PHE A 367 24.11 -0.17 -10.57
N SER A 368 24.34 -1.50 -10.64
CA SER A 368 23.43 -2.52 -10.10
C SER A 368 23.19 -2.45 -8.58
N ASP A 369 24.21 -2.10 -7.78
CA ASP A 369 24.09 -1.98 -6.33
C ASP A 369 23.26 -0.76 -5.94
N PHE A 370 23.21 0.23 -6.84
CA PHE A 370 22.42 1.45 -6.69
C PHE A 370 20.92 1.14 -6.50
N PHE A 371 20.39 0.16 -7.22
CA PHE A 371 18.97 -0.23 -7.16
C PHE A 371 18.70 -1.40 -6.23
N SER A 372 19.68 -1.83 -5.44
CA SER A 372 19.44 -2.86 -4.44
C SER A 372 18.62 -2.28 -3.29
N PHE A 373 17.32 -2.55 -3.29
CA PHE A 373 16.37 -2.19 -2.23
C PHE A 373 16.54 -3.04 -0.96
N THR A 374 17.68 -3.69 -0.77
CA THR A 374 17.92 -4.55 0.38
C THR A 374 18.51 -3.74 1.54
N ASN A 375 18.03 -4.08 2.73
CA ASN A 375 18.34 -3.43 4.01
C ASN A 375 19.74 -3.81 4.50
#